data_AF-A0A920UTT3-F1
#
_entry.id   AF-A0A920UTT3-F1
#
_cell.length_a   1.000
_cell.length_b   1.000
_cell.length_c   1.000
_cell.angle_alpha   90.00
_cell.angle_beta   90.00
_cell.angle_gamma   90.00
#
_symmetry.space_group_name_H-M   'P 1'
#
loop_
_entity.id
_entity.type
_entity.pdbx_description
1 polymer ?
#
loop_
_entity_poly.entity_id
_entity_poly.type
_entity_poly.pdbx_seq_one_letter_code
_entity_poly.pdbx_strand_id
1 'polypeptide(L)'
;MKHLIKIAISIIALWYTLVVGAQGDLPNISSLDSGWNAITTDGVCSAGTPYQFYSKPSADNSEVLVYFNGGGACWFGEACDLNMQPNVHTPFAEMDANNPANMRGIFNFENLENPFFQLLNSGRTLL
;
A
#
# COMPACT_ATOMS: atom_id res chain seq x y z
N MET A 1 43.52 23.63 3.81
CA MET A 1 42.09 24.03 3.85
C MET A 1 41.30 23.62 2.60
N LYS A 2 41.67 24.03 1.37
CA LYS A 2 40.95 23.64 0.13
C LYS A 2 40.84 22.11 -0.11
N HIS A 3 41.86 21.34 0.26
CA HIS A 3 41.83 19.87 0.14
C HIS A 3 40.89 19.20 1.16
N LEU A 4 40.80 19.74 2.38
CA LEU A 4 39.89 19.24 3.42
C LEU A 4 38.42 19.49 3.04
N ILE A 5 38.13 20.64 2.42
CA ILE A 5 36.79 20.99 1.92
C ILE A 5 36.37 20.04 0.78
N LYS A 6 37.27 19.71 -0.15
CA LYS A 6 36.99 18.76 -1.24
C LYS A 6 36.73 17.34 -0.72
N ILE A 7 37.50 16.88 0.27
CA ILE A 7 37.31 15.57 0.89
C ILE A 7 35.97 15.51 1.62
N ALA A 8 35.61 16.55 2.38
CA ALA A 8 34.31 16.63 3.04
C ALA A 8 33.14 16.60 2.04
N ILE A 9 33.24 17.32 0.91
CA ILE A 9 32.22 17.31 -0.15
C ILE A 9 32.11 15.92 -0.80
N SER A 10 33.22 15.24 -1.09
CA SER A 10 33.20 13.88 -1.66
C SER A 10 32.62 12.85 -0.69
N ILE A 11 32.91 12.97 0.61
CA ILE A 11 32.33 12.08 1.63
C ILE A 11 30.82 12.34 1.73
N ILE A 12 30.39 13.60 1.80
CA ILE A 12 28.96 13.93 1.83
C ILE A 12 28.24 13.39 0.58
N ALA A 13 28.80 13.57 -0.61
CA ALA A 13 28.23 13.04 -1.85
C ALA A 13 28.12 11.51 -1.86
N LEU A 14 29.14 10.80 -1.33
CA LEU A 14 29.12 9.34 -1.22
C LEU A 14 28.07 8.84 -0.19
N TRP A 15 27.83 9.60 0.87
CA TRP A 15 26.78 9.30 1.85
C TRP A 15 25.37 9.53 1.29
N TYR A 16 25.18 10.55 0.45
CA TYR A 16 23.91 10.77 -0.24
C TYR A 16 23.55 9.62 -1.18
N THR A 17 24.51 8.98 -1.86
CA THR A 17 24.23 7.86 -2.77
C THR A 17 23.79 6.58 -2.07
N LEU A 18 24.19 6.36 -0.80
CA LEU A 18 23.84 5.13 -0.07
C LEU A 18 22.42 5.15 0.51
N VAL A 19 21.81 6.33 0.70
CA VAL A 19 20.47 6.47 1.29
C VAL A 19 19.35 6.24 0.25
N VAL A 20 19.64 6.34 -1.05
CA VAL A 20 18.63 6.28 -2.12
C VAL A 20 18.19 4.85 -2.45
N GLY A 21 18.93 3.82 -2.05
CA GLY A 21 18.70 2.42 -2.46
C GLY A 21 17.64 1.63 -1.68
N ALA A 22 16.82 2.27 -0.84
CA ALA A 22 15.87 1.58 0.05
C ALA A 22 14.38 1.77 -0.33
N GLN A 23 14.09 2.46 -1.44
CA GLN A 23 12.73 2.53 -1.97
C GLN A 23 12.56 1.34 -2.90
N GLY A 24 11.75 0.34 -2.49
CA GLY A 24 11.40 -0.77 -3.37
C GLY A 24 10.79 -0.26 -4.68
N ASP A 25 11.00 -0.99 -5.77
CA ASP A 25 10.51 -0.62 -7.11
C ASP A 25 8.98 -0.73 -7.17
N LEU A 26 8.28 0.33 -6.76
CA LEU A 26 6.84 0.47 -6.98
C LEU A 26 6.56 0.84 -8.44
N PRO A 27 5.46 0.34 -9.03
CA PRO A 27 5.08 0.71 -10.38
C PRO A 27 4.77 2.22 -10.47
N ASN A 28 5.05 2.80 -11.64
CA ASN A 28 4.65 4.18 -11.92
C ASN A 28 3.11 4.26 -12.02
N ILE A 29 2.50 5.32 -11.51
CA ILE A 29 1.04 5.50 -11.60
C ILE A 29 0.52 5.47 -13.06
N SER A 30 1.34 5.93 -14.02
CA SER A 30 0.95 5.92 -15.44
C SER A 30 0.93 4.52 -16.07
N SER A 31 1.50 3.51 -15.41
CA SER A 31 1.45 2.12 -15.87
C SER A 31 0.31 1.31 -15.25
N LEU A 32 -0.49 1.92 -14.37
CA LEU A 32 -1.61 1.27 -13.72
C LEU A 32 -2.88 1.35 -14.58
N ASP A 33 -3.71 0.32 -14.52
CA ASP A 33 -5.05 0.33 -15.11
C ASP A 33 -5.95 1.34 -14.38
N SER A 34 -6.98 1.85 -15.07
CA SER A 34 -7.98 2.75 -14.46
C SER A 34 -8.86 2.09 -13.40
N GLY A 35 -8.78 0.75 -13.28
CA GLY A 35 -9.45 -0.06 -12.28
C GLY A 35 -8.63 -0.24 -11.00
N TRP A 36 -8.93 -1.30 -10.24
CA TRP A 36 -8.12 -1.71 -9.09
C TRP A 36 -6.91 -2.50 -9.57
N ASN A 37 -5.73 -2.14 -9.06
CA ASN A 37 -4.44 -2.76 -9.36
C ASN A 37 -3.89 -3.36 -8.08
N ALA A 38 -3.55 -4.65 -8.06
CA ALA A 38 -2.79 -5.23 -6.95
C ALA A 38 -1.32 -4.85 -7.08
N ILE A 39 -0.75 -4.26 -6.02
CA ILE A 39 0.64 -3.85 -5.95
C ILE A 39 1.35 -4.67 -4.88
N THR A 40 2.21 -5.58 -5.31
CA THR A 40 3.09 -6.37 -4.43
C THR A 40 4.25 -5.50 -3.95
N THR A 41 4.71 -5.78 -2.73
CA THR A 41 5.85 -5.09 -2.12
C THR A 41 6.87 -6.11 -1.63
N ASP A 42 8.06 -5.62 -1.24
CA ASP A 42 9.06 -6.44 -0.54
C ASP A 42 8.69 -6.68 0.95
N GLY A 43 7.57 -6.11 1.42
CA GLY A 43 7.04 -6.33 2.75
C GLY A 43 6.45 -7.73 2.93
N VAL A 44 6.31 -8.16 4.18
CA VAL A 44 5.76 -9.48 4.54
C VAL A 44 4.63 -9.35 5.57
N CYS A 45 3.62 -10.19 5.45
CA CYS A 45 2.59 -10.38 6.46
C CYS A 45 3.13 -11.19 7.65
N SER A 46 2.38 -11.24 8.76
CA SER A 46 2.77 -12.00 9.96
C SER A 46 2.92 -13.51 9.71
N ALA A 47 2.22 -14.04 8.70
CA ALA A 47 2.34 -15.43 8.26
C ALA A 47 3.55 -15.69 7.33
N GLY A 48 4.37 -14.67 7.04
CA GLY A 48 5.53 -14.76 6.16
C GLY A 48 5.21 -14.71 4.65
N THR A 49 3.95 -14.54 4.28
CA THR A 49 3.55 -14.31 2.88
C THR A 49 3.89 -12.88 2.45
N PRO A 50 4.08 -12.61 1.15
CA PRO A 50 4.27 -11.24 0.65
C PRO A 50 3.09 -10.32 1.02
N TYR A 51 3.41 -9.07 1.33
CA TYR A 51 2.41 -8.01 1.50
C TYR A 51 2.09 -7.36 0.15
N GLN A 52 0.79 -7.10 -0.06
CA GLN A 52 0.29 -6.33 -1.19
C GLN A 52 -0.81 -5.36 -0.73
N PHE A 53 -1.07 -4.35 -1.54
CA PHE A 53 -2.22 -3.45 -1.40
C PHE A 53 -2.87 -3.22 -2.76
N TYR A 54 -4.05 -2.60 -2.78
CA TYR A 54 -4.76 -2.29 -4.01
C TYR A 54 -4.75 -0.79 -4.28
N SER A 55 -4.40 -0.40 -5.50
CA SER A 55 -4.46 1.00 -5.92
C SER A 55 -5.44 1.18 -7.07
N LYS A 56 -6.28 2.21 -6.98
CA LYS A 56 -7.09 2.68 -8.10
C LYS A 56 -6.66 4.10 -8.43
N PRO A 57 -5.85 4.29 -9.49
CA PRO A 57 -5.34 5.60 -9.86
C PRO A 57 -6.48 6.46 -10.40
N SER A 58 -6.26 7.77 -10.36
CA SER A 58 -7.16 8.68 -11.03
C SER A 58 -6.39 9.86 -11.61
N ALA A 59 -6.75 10.23 -12.84
CA ALA A 59 -5.92 11.07 -13.69
C ALA A 59 -5.99 12.57 -13.32
N ASP A 60 -7.08 12.99 -12.69
CA ASP A 60 -7.44 14.41 -12.60
C ASP A 60 -7.34 15.01 -11.19
N ASN A 61 -6.71 14.32 -10.22
CA ASN A 61 -6.62 14.80 -8.84
C ASN A 61 -5.44 14.20 -8.07
N SER A 62 -4.94 15.01 -7.14
CA SER A 62 -3.81 14.70 -6.26
C SER A 62 -4.22 14.23 -4.86
N GLU A 63 -5.50 14.25 -4.52
CA GLU A 63 -5.98 13.74 -3.23
C GLU A 63 -6.01 12.22 -3.22
N VAL A 64 -5.62 11.66 -2.07
CA VAL A 64 -5.49 10.23 -1.85
C VAL A 64 -6.38 9.81 -0.68
N LEU A 65 -7.21 8.78 -0.88
CA LEU A 65 -7.84 8.05 0.22
C LEU A 65 -6.99 6.80 0.50
N VAL A 66 -6.59 6.61 1.76
CA VAL A 66 -5.91 5.39 2.21
C VAL A 66 -6.84 4.62 3.12
N TYR A 67 -7.13 3.36 2.80
CA TYR A 67 -7.97 2.50 3.62
C TYR A 67 -7.20 1.30 4.18
N PHE A 68 -7.21 1.16 5.51
CA PHE A 68 -6.67 -0.02 6.18
C PHE A 68 -7.79 -1.01 6.46
N ASN A 69 -7.76 -2.17 5.80
CA ASN A 69 -8.75 -3.21 6.03
C ASN A 69 -8.66 -3.76 7.46
N GLY A 70 -9.83 -4.02 8.05
CA GLY A 70 -9.91 -4.75 9.30
C GLY A 70 -9.79 -6.26 9.08
N GLY A 71 -9.85 -7.00 10.18
CA GLY A 71 -9.83 -8.45 10.13
C GLY A 71 -9.39 -9.09 11.42
N GLY A 72 -9.67 -8.48 12.59
CA GLY A 72 -9.21 -9.01 13.88
C GLY A 72 -7.69 -8.89 14.10
N ALA A 73 -7.20 -9.54 15.15
CA ALA A 73 -5.80 -9.54 15.56
C ALA A 73 -5.51 -10.72 16.51
N CYS A 74 -4.24 -11.11 16.62
CA CYS A 74 -3.77 -12.13 17.54
C CYS A 74 -2.64 -11.58 18.44
N TRP A 75 -2.59 -12.04 19.70
CA TRP A 75 -1.69 -11.49 20.73
C TRP A 75 -0.85 -12.55 21.45
N PHE A 76 -1.04 -13.83 21.12
CA PHE A 76 -0.34 -14.98 21.70
C PHE A 76 -0.30 -16.12 20.70
N GLY A 77 0.68 -17.04 20.85
CA GLY A 77 1.00 -18.07 19.86
C GLY A 77 -0.22 -18.87 19.36
N GLU A 78 -1.02 -19.41 20.26
CA GLU A 78 -2.22 -20.18 19.91
C GLU A 78 -3.23 -19.38 19.07
N ALA A 79 -3.43 -18.09 19.38
CA ALA A 79 -4.33 -17.23 18.61
C ALA A 79 -3.75 -16.83 17.25
N CYS A 80 -2.43 -16.92 17.07
CA CYS A 80 -1.75 -16.65 15.81
C CYS A 80 -1.54 -17.92 14.96
N ASP A 81 -1.85 -19.11 15.50
CA ASP A 81 -1.78 -20.36 14.74
C ASP A 81 -2.82 -20.34 13.62
N LEU A 82 -2.36 -20.54 12.38
CA LEU A 82 -3.21 -20.57 11.19
C LEU A 82 -4.21 -21.73 11.19
N ASN A 83 -3.96 -22.78 12.00
CA ASN A 83 -4.84 -23.93 12.15
C ASN A 83 -5.90 -23.74 13.25
N MET A 84 -5.81 -22.67 14.05
CA MET A 84 -6.78 -22.38 15.11
C MET A 84 -8.16 -22.11 14.52
N GLN A 85 -9.21 -22.69 15.13
CA GLN A 85 -10.59 -22.49 14.71
C GLN A 85 -11.48 -22.01 15.89
N PRO A 86 -12.25 -20.92 15.71
CA PRO A 86 -12.23 -20.03 14.55
C PRO A 86 -10.94 -19.21 14.49
N ASN A 87 -10.51 -18.83 13.28
CA ASN A 87 -9.40 -17.88 13.15
C ASN A 87 -9.87 -16.49 13.62
N VAL A 88 -9.10 -15.88 14.51
CA VAL A 88 -9.40 -14.56 15.12
C VAL A 88 -8.80 -13.39 14.36
N HIS A 89 -8.04 -13.66 13.29
CA HIS A 89 -7.43 -12.62 12.47
C HIS A 89 -7.37 -12.98 10.97
N THR A 90 -7.13 -11.98 10.12
CA THR A 90 -6.87 -12.11 8.68
C THR A 90 -5.36 -12.14 8.46
N PRO A 91 -4.74 -13.32 8.22
CA PRO A 91 -3.28 -13.44 8.22
C PRO A 91 -2.62 -13.12 6.86
N PHE A 92 -3.40 -13.04 5.78
CA PHE A 92 -2.90 -12.90 4.41
C PHE A 92 -3.39 -11.61 3.77
N ALA A 93 -2.55 -10.98 2.95
CA ALA A 93 -2.94 -9.83 2.15
C ALA A 93 -3.79 -10.25 0.93
N GLU A 94 -3.41 -11.33 0.25
CA GLU A 94 -4.15 -11.89 -0.89
C GLU A 94 -5.34 -12.73 -0.42
N MET A 95 -6.50 -12.08 -0.26
CA MET A 95 -7.76 -12.71 0.08
C MET A 95 -8.91 -11.97 -0.59
N ASP A 96 -9.97 -12.67 -1.00
CA ASP A 96 -11.16 -12.04 -1.59
C ASP A 96 -11.79 -10.98 -0.69
N ALA A 97 -11.73 -11.20 0.63
CA ALA A 97 -12.22 -10.26 1.64
C ALA A 97 -11.41 -8.95 1.70
N ASN A 98 -10.17 -8.93 1.18
CA ASN A 98 -9.31 -7.76 1.11
C ASN A 98 -9.34 -7.08 -0.27
N ASN A 99 -10.04 -7.67 -1.26
CA ASN A 99 -10.13 -7.08 -2.59
C ASN A 99 -11.25 -6.01 -2.63
N PRO A 100 -10.93 -4.72 -2.81
CA PRO A 100 -11.91 -3.63 -2.78
C PRO A 100 -12.92 -3.70 -3.93
N ALA A 101 -12.65 -4.44 -5.02
CA ALA A 101 -13.64 -4.70 -6.06
C ALA A 101 -14.86 -5.50 -5.56
N ASN A 102 -14.67 -6.28 -4.48
CA ASN A 102 -15.71 -7.09 -3.86
C ASN A 102 -16.39 -6.38 -2.67
N MET A 103 -15.92 -5.18 -2.32
CA MET A 103 -16.40 -4.43 -1.16
C MET A 103 -17.57 -3.48 -1.52
N ARG A 104 -18.31 -3.07 -0.50
CA ARG A 104 -19.41 -2.10 -0.59
C ARG A 104 -19.07 -0.81 0.18
N GLY A 105 -20.05 0.06 0.38
CA GLY A 105 -19.87 1.30 1.13
C GLY A 105 -19.00 2.28 0.36
N ILE A 106 -17.88 2.72 0.95
CA ILE A 106 -16.97 3.71 0.35
C ILE A 106 -16.35 3.25 -0.98
N PHE A 107 -16.34 1.94 -1.25
CA PHE A 107 -15.83 1.34 -2.48
C PHE A 107 -16.88 1.20 -3.59
N ASN A 108 -18.16 1.44 -3.28
CA ASN A 108 -19.21 1.50 -4.29
C ASN A 108 -19.33 2.93 -4.83
N PHE A 109 -18.61 3.21 -5.91
CA PHE A 109 -18.58 4.54 -6.53
C PHE A 109 -19.80 4.85 -7.41
N GLU A 110 -20.64 3.87 -7.67
CA GLU A 110 -21.91 4.06 -8.40
C GLU A 110 -23.04 4.53 -7.47
N ASN A 111 -22.85 4.42 -6.15
CA ASN A 111 -23.81 4.92 -5.17
C ASN A 111 -23.63 6.42 -4.95
N LEU A 112 -24.62 7.22 -5.32
CA LEU A 112 -24.62 8.69 -5.13
C LEU A 112 -24.57 9.13 -3.65
N GLU A 113 -24.94 8.25 -2.71
CA GLU A 113 -24.82 8.52 -1.27
C GLU A 113 -23.40 8.30 -0.73
N ASN A 114 -22.51 7.68 -1.52
CA ASN A 114 -21.12 7.53 -1.12
C ASN A 114 -20.47 8.93 -1.10
N PRO A 115 -19.95 9.44 0.04
CA PRO A 115 -19.30 10.75 0.08
C PRO A 115 -18.07 10.82 -0.85
N PHE A 116 -17.59 9.67 -1.29
CA PHE A 116 -16.49 9.48 -2.20
C PHE A 116 -16.92 9.12 -3.63
N PHE A 117 -18.22 9.19 -3.99
CA PHE A 117 -18.69 8.87 -5.34
C PHE A 117 -18.02 9.78 -6.40
N GLN A 118 -17.71 11.02 -6.01
CA GLN A 118 -16.99 11.95 -6.87
C GLN A 118 -15.51 11.59 -7.00
N LEU A 119 -14.91 10.73 -6.17
CA LEU A 119 -13.49 10.41 -6.29
C LEU A 119 -13.13 9.83 -7.68
N LEU A 120 -14.02 9.07 -8.32
CA LEU A 120 -13.81 8.62 -9.70
C LEU A 120 -14.22 9.63 -10.77
N ASN A 121 -15.19 10.50 -10.48
CA ASN A 121 -15.69 11.52 -11.41
C ASN A 121 -14.98 12.88 -11.28
N SER A 122 -14.09 13.02 -10.30
CA SER A 122 -13.34 14.23 -9.95
C SER A 122 -11.84 13.98 -9.82
N GLY A 123 -11.34 12.83 -10.29
CA GLY A 123 -9.91 12.59 -10.46
C GLY A 123 -9.11 11.99 -9.29
N ARG A 124 -9.70 11.55 -8.17
CA ARG A 124 -8.99 11.16 -6.91
C ARG A 124 -8.49 9.73 -6.86
N THR A 125 -7.26 9.56 -6.38
CA THR A 125 -6.55 8.27 -6.28
C THR A 125 -6.93 7.56 -4.98
N LEU A 126 -7.11 6.23 -5.03
CA LEU A 126 -7.41 5.39 -3.88
C LEU A 126 -6.28 4.39 -3.65
N LEU A 127 -5.85 4.28 -2.39
CA LEU A 127 -4.85 3.33 -1.89
C LEU A 127 -5.43 2.44 -0.78
#